data_AF-A0A2D7R9L5-F1
#
_entry.id   AF-A0A2D7R9L5-F1
#
_cell.length_a   1.000
_cell.length_b   1.000
_cell.length_c   1.000
_cell.angle_alpha   90.00
_cell.angle_beta   90.00
_cell.angle_gamma   90.00
#
_symmetry.space_group_name_H-M   'P 1'
#
loop_
_entity.id
_entity.type
_entity.pdbx_description
1 polymer ?
#
loop_
_entity_poly.entity_id
_entity_poly.type
_entity_poly.pdbx_seq_one_letter_code
_entity_poly.pdbx_strand_id
1 'polypeptide(L)'
;MVKSKWAFTILILIFGTVIIVWVYGIFDRQIYGIRQYTPPIFIPQKADPATLRATESGPVIGFNGLKDTHVWLGIPYASPPMGVLRWLAPRPSESWEETLEALYPESPCTQPWSRLSGVDGSEGMVVGDEDCLYLNIWAPRSAAVNSAQTEEQLPVMVWIHGGGNVVGSATHLSGHKLAGTQQVVFVSIGYRLGHLGNFSHRALRNTAETRLDASANFGLLDIISGLSWIKKKYSKFRW
;
A
#
# COMPACT_ATOMS: atom_id res chain seq x y z
N MET A 1 60.22 -26.34 -34.08
CA MET A 1 60.00 -24.89 -33.80
C MET A 1 58.53 -24.50 -34.02
N VAL A 2 57.56 -25.17 -33.37
CA VAL A 2 56.10 -24.98 -33.61
C VAL A 2 55.28 -24.83 -32.31
N LYS A 3 55.85 -25.08 -31.13
CA LYS A 3 55.10 -25.06 -29.85
C LYS A 3 54.81 -23.65 -29.29
N SER A 4 55.56 -22.60 -29.65
CA SER A 4 55.36 -21.25 -29.06
C SER A 4 54.21 -20.45 -29.67
N LYS A 5 53.86 -20.70 -30.94
CA LYS A 5 52.77 -19.96 -31.62
C LYS A 5 51.40 -20.29 -31.02
N TRP A 6 51.17 -21.55 -30.66
CA TRP A 6 49.90 -21.99 -30.06
C TRP A 6 49.68 -21.44 -28.64
N ALA A 7 50.73 -21.38 -27.82
CA ALA A 7 50.65 -20.77 -26.49
C ALA A 7 50.31 -19.27 -26.55
N PHE A 8 50.90 -18.56 -27.52
CA PHE A 8 50.64 -17.12 -27.72
C PHE A 8 49.21 -16.86 -28.24
N THR A 9 48.71 -17.69 -29.16
CA THR A 9 47.33 -17.59 -29.67
C THR A 9 46.28 -17.90 -28.60
N ILE A 10 46.54 -18.87 -27.72
CA ILE A 10 45.63 -19.20 -26.59
C ILE A 10 45.61 -18.07 -25.57
N LEU A 11 46.77 -17.46 -25.26
CA LEU A 11 46.85 -16.32 -24.33
C LEU A 11 46.05 -15.11 -24.85
N ILE A 12 46.13 -14.81 -26.15
CA ILE A 12 45.38 -13.70 -26.78
C ILE A 12 43.87 -13.95 -26.73
N LEU A 13 43.41 -15.18 -26.93
CA LEU A 13 41.98 -15.52 -26.85
C LEU A 13 41.41 -15.39 -25.43
N ILE A 14 42.19 -15.76 -24.40
CA ILE A 14 41.78 -15.63 -23.00
C ILE A 14 41.73 -14.15 -22.59
N PHE A 15 42.75 -13.35 -22.93
CA PHE A 15 42.72 -11.91 -22.62
C PHE A 15 41.63 -11.18 -23.42
N GLY A 16 41.42 -11.52 -24.68
CA GLY A 16 40.37 -10.93 -25.51
C GLY A 16 38.96 -11.21 -24.98
N THR A 17 38.69 -12.44 -24.52
CA THR A 17 37.39 -12.79 -23.92
C THR A 17 37.19 -12.15 -22.55
N VAL A 18 38.23 -12.07 -21.71
CA VAL A 18 38.16 -11.37 -20.41
C VAL A 18 37.90 -9.88 -20.59
N ILE A 19 38.55 -9.23 -21.57
CA ILE A 19 38.33 -7.81 -21.88
C ILE A 19 36.91 -7.58 -22.42
N ILE A 20 36.40 -8.44 -23.30
CA ILE A 20 35.04 -8.33 -23.83
C ILE A 20 34.00 -8.50 -22.70
N VAL A 21 34.18 -9.45 -21.78
CA VAL A 21 33.30 -9.62 -20.61
C VAL A 21 33.37 -8.40 -19.68
N TRP A 22 34.54 -7.81 -19.47
CA TRP A 22 34.70 -6.60 -18.67
C TRP A 22 34.03 -5.38 -19.31
N VAL A 23 34.22 -5.19 -20.62
CA VAL A 23 33.62 -4.08 -21.37
C VAL A 23 32.09 -4.23 -21.42
N TYR A 24 31.57 -5.43 -21.69
CA TYR A 24 30.13 -5.68 -21.60
C TYR A 24 29.61 -5.51 -20.17
N GLY A 25 30.31 -5.97 -19.13
CA GLY A 25 29.90 -5.78 -17.74
C GLY A 25 29.91 -4.32 -17.26
N ILE A 26 30.80 -3.48 -17.79
CA ILE A 26 30.81 -2.03 -17.53
C ILE A 26 29.68 -1.34 -18.31
N PHE A 27 29.49 -1.68 -19.59
CA PHE A 27 28.38 -1.12 -20.39
C PHE A 27 27.01 -1.54 -19.86
N ASP A 28 26.87 -2.75 -19.32
CA ASP A 28 25.65 -3.25 -18.67
C ASP A 28 25.31 -2.40 -17.43
N ARG A 29 26.30 -2.11 -16.58
CA ARG A 29 26.10 -1.23 -15.40
C ARG A 29 25.79 0.23 -15.74
N GLN A 30 26.18 0.70 -16.92
CA GLN A 30 25.99 2.09 -17.33
C GLN A 30 24.71 2.29 -18.16
N ILE A 31 24.26 1.25 -18.89
CA ILE A 31 23.01 1.25 -19.67
C ILE A 31 21.81 0.86 -18.80
N TYR A 32 21.95 -0.14 -17.94
CA TYR A 32 20.98 -0.39 -16.88
C TYR A 32 21.34 0.51 -15.72
N GLY A 33 20.90 1.77 -15.77
CA GLY A 33 20.99 2.69 -14.65
C GLY A 33 20.42 2.01 -13.40
N ILE A 34 21.30 1.40 -12.61
CA ILE A 34 21.03 1.02 -11.23
C ILE A 34 20.89 2.36 -10.54
N ARG A 35 19.68 2.91 -10.60
CA ARG A 35 19.25 3.95 -9.67
C ARG A 35 19.52 3.31 -8.33
N GLN A 36 20.58 3.77 -7.66
CA GLN A 36 20.76 3.46 -6.24
C GLN A 36 19.43 3.84 -5.61
N TYR A 37 18.75 2.82 -5.09
CA TYR A 37 17.50 3.00 -4.38
C TYR A 37 17.83 3.92 -3.22
N THR A 38 17.49 5.19 -3.35
CA THR A 38 17.38 6.09 -2.21
C THR A 38 16.14 5.61 -1.48
N PRO A 39 16.28 5.06 -0.26
CA PRO A 39 15.10 4.75 0.52
C PRO A 39 14.25 6.01 0.61
N PRO A 40 12.92 5.90 0.53
CA PRO A 40 12.06 7.06 0.70
C PRO A 40 12.48 7.75 2.00
N ILE A 41 12.81 9.04 1.90
CA ILE A 41 13.11 9.84 3.08
C ILE A 41 11.84 9.82 3.91
N PHE A 42 11.86 9.07 5.01
CA PHE A 42 10.85 9.16 6.05
C PHE A 42 11.00 10.55 6.67
N ILE A 43 10.26 11.51 6.13
CA ILE A 43 10.07 12.79 6.80
C ILE A 43 9.19 12.47 8.01
N PRO A 44 9.68 12.64 9.26
CA PRO A 44 8.86 12.41 10.42
C PRO A 44 7.62 13.30 10.31
N GLN A 45 6.44 12.67 10.32
CA GLN A 45 5.21 13.42 10.23
C GLN A 45 4.84 13.93 11.61
N LYS A 46 4.56 15.22 11.73
CA LYS A 46 4.13 15.84 12.97
C LYS A 46 2.62 15.97 12.95
N ALA A 47 1.96 15.44 13.98
CA ALA A 47 0.52 15.61 14.17
C ALA A 47 0.13 17.09 14.17
N ASP A 48 -0.96 17.42 13.47
CA ASP A 48 -1.52 18.77 13.44
C ASP A 48 -2.94 18.77 14.04
N PRO A 49 -3.22 19.53 15.12
CA PRO A 49 -4.55 19.65 15.72
C PRO A 49 -5.67 20.03 14.73
N ALA A 50 -5.37 20.78 13.67
CA ALA A 50 -6.35 21.14 12.63
C ALA A 50 -6.86 19.91 11.84
N THR A 51 -6.16 18.79 11.93
CA THR A 51 -6.51 17.51 11.31
C THR A 51 -7.20 16.54 12.27
N LEU A 52 -7.45 16.92 13.52
CA LEU A 52 -8.20 16.07 14.45
C LEU A 52 -9.61 15.84 13.93
N ARG A 53 -10.04 14.57 13.86
CA ARG A 53 -11.36 14.19 13.38
C ARG A 53 -11.92 13.02 14.20
N ALA A 54 -13.20 13.07 14.51
CA ALA A 54 -13.89 11.97 15.18
C ALA A 54 -14.31 10.90 14.16
N THR A 55 -13.95 9.64 14.40
CA THR A 55 -14.54 8.50 13.70
C THR A 55 -15.57 7.80 14.62
N GLU A 56 -16.06 6.64 14.21
CA GLU A 56 -16.94 5.84 15.09
C GLU A 56 -16.18 4.86 15.93
N SER A 57 -15.01 4.44 15.43
CA SER A 57 -14.09 3.62 16.19
C SER A 57 -13.36 4.51 17.20
N GLY A 58 -13.07 5.78 16.88
CA GLY A 58 -12.49 6.74 17.81
C GLY A 58 -11.87 7.95 17.12
N PRO A 59 -11.27 8.90 17.87
CA PRO A 59 -10.62 10.06 17.30
C PRO A 59 -9.35 9.69 16.52
N VAL A 60 -9.10 10.39 15.41
CA VAL A 60 -7.87 10.26 14.59
C VAL A 60 -7.25 11.63 14.38
N ILE A 61 -5.93 11.71 14.42
CA ILE A 61 -5.16 12.91 14.09
C ILE A 61 -4.18 12.61 12.96
N GLY A 62 -4.11 13.54 12.01
CA GLY A 62 -3.25 13.44 10.84
C GLY A 62 -2.18 14.53 10.84
N PHE A 63 -1.70 14.89 9.67
CA PHE A 63 -0.64 15.89 9.49
C PHE A 63 -0.84 16.75 8.24
N ASN A 64 -0.05 17.82 8.13
CA ASN A 64 0.06 18.62 6.92
C ASN A 64 0.90 17.91 5.87
N GLY A 65 0.24 17.51 4.79
CA GLY A 65 0.88 16.93 3.63
C GLY A 65 1.43 17.95 2.63
N LEU A 66 2.08 17.43 1.59
CA LEU A 66 2.48 18.21 0.42
C LEU A 66 1.26 18.76 -0.32
N LYS A 67 1.47 19.79 -1.15
CA LYS A 67 0.46 20.36 -2.05
C LYS A 67 -0.83 20.79 -1.32
N ASP A 68 -0.67 21.42 -0.16
CA ASP A 68 -1.77 21.94 0.66
C ASP A 68 -2.85 20.90 0.97
N THR A 69 -2.42 19.75 1.49
CA THR A 69 -3.32 18.67 1.91
C THR A 69 -3.26 18.44 3.41
N HIS A 70 -4.37 18.01 3.99
CA HIS A 70 -4.42 17.28 5.24
C HIS A 70 -4.42 15.79 4.95
N VAL A 71 -3.67 15.02 5.73
CA VAL A 71 -3.40 13.61 5.46
C VAL A 71 -3.56 12.77 6.71
N TRP A 72 -4.21 11.61 6.53
CA TRP A 72 -4.32 10.57 7.55
C TRP A 72 -3.94 9.24 6.91
N LEU A 73 -2.93 8.57 7.45
CA LEU A 73 -2.42 7.31 6.93
C LEU A 73 -2.64 6.20 7.96
N GLY A 74 -2.92 4.98 7.50
CA GLY A 74 -3.02 3.82 8.39
C GLY A 74 -4.28 3.79 9.27
N ILE A 75 -5.44 4.26 8.78
CA ILE A 75 -6.68 4.17 9.56
C ILE A 75 -7.29 2.76 9.39
N PRO A 76 -7.51 1.99 10.47
CA PRO A 76 -8.12 0.65 10.37
C PRO A 76 -9.61 0.76 10.04
N TYR A 77 -10.04 0.08 8.98
CA TYR A 77 -11.45 0.00 8.61
C TYR A 77 -12.10 -1.33 9.01
N ALA A 78 -11.30 -2.33 9.40
CA ALA A 78 -11.74 -3.63 9.87
C ALA A 78 -10.73 -4.20 10.88
N SER A 79 -11.14 -5.20 11.67
CA SER A 79 -10.22 -5.94 12.54
C SER A 79 -9.18 -6.71 11.74
N PRO A 80 -7.97 -6.93 12.28
CA PRO A 80 -6.93 -7.71 11.62
C PRO A 80 -7.43 -9.14 11.29
N PRO A 81 -7.36 -9.59 10.03
CA PRO A 81 -7.86 -10.90 9.59
C PRO A 81 -6.89 -12.04 9.93
N MET A 82 -6.42 -12.08 11.18
CA MET A 82 -5.40 -13.01 11.68
C MET A 82 -5.99 -14.13 12.54
N GLY A 83 -5.25 -15.22 12.70
CA GLY A 83 -5.62 -16.31 13.60
C GLY A 83 -7.01 -16.88 13.27
N VAL A 84 -7.95 -16.78 14.21
CA VAL A 84 -9.33 -17.25 14.03
C VAL A 84 -10.14 -16.43 13.02
N LEU A 85 -9.69 -15.21 12.69
CA LEU A 85 -10.29 -14.36 11.66
C LEU A 85 -9.69 -14.59 10.27
N ARG A 86 -8.65 -15.42 10.16
CA ARG A 86 -8.05 -15.78 8.87
C ARG A 86 -9.07 -16.54 8.02
N TRP A 87 -9.20 -16.12 6.76
CA TRP A 87 -10.19 -16.64 5.82
C TRP A 87 -11.66 -16.52 6.30
N LEU A 88 -11.97 -15.46 7.03
CA LEU A 88 -13.35 -15.02 7.28
C LEU A 88 -13.62 -13.66 6.61
N ALA A 89 -14.90 -13.31 6.49
CA ALA A 89 -15.30 -11.97 6.10
C ALA A 89 -14.74 -10.94 7.11
N PRO A 90 -14.37 -9.73 6.65
CA PRO A 90 -13.84 -8.69 7.54
C PRO A 90 -14.84 -8.38 8.66
N ARG A 91 -14.32 -8.24 9.88
CA ARG A 91 -15.10 -7.84 11.06
C ARG A 91 -14.88 -6.34 11.33
N PRO A 92 -15.87 -5.65 11.93
CA PRO A 92 -15.70 -4.23 12.30
C PRO A 92 -14.47 -4.05 13.19
N SER A 93 -13.69 -3.00 12.94
CA SER A 93 -12.54 -2.67 13.80
C SER A 93 -12.98 -2.38 15.23
N GLU A 94 -12.11 -2.70 16.19
CA GLU A 94 -12.31 -2.32 17.58
C GLU A 94 -12.37 -0.79 17.70
N SER A 95 -13.15 -0.33 18.68
CA SER A 95 -13.19 1.09 19.02
C SER A 95 -12.05 1.42 19.98
N TRP A 96 -11.52 2.62 19.86
CA TRP A 96 -10.46 3.18 20.68
C TRP A 96 -10.91 4.51 21.30
N GLU A 97 -10.54 4.75 22.55
CA GLU A 97 -10.83 6.01 23.25
C GLU A 97 -9.74 7.06 23.00
N GLU A 98 -8.48 6.61 22.99
CA GLU A 98 -7.31 7.47 22.79
C GLU A 98 -7.16 7.90 21.34
N THR A 99 -6.64 9.10 21.09
CA THR A 99 -6.47 9.59 19.71
C THR A 99 -5.44 8.76 18.96
N LEU A 100 -5.88 8.14 17.86
CA LEU A 100 -5.00 7.40 16.95
C LEU A 100 -4.20 8.38 16.06
N GLU A 101 -2.88 8.27 16.12
CA GLU A 101 -1.95 9.02 15.27
C GLU A 101 -1.84 8.37 13.87
N ALA A 102 -2.63 8.87 12.92
CA ALA A 102 -2.68 8.41 11.54
C ALA A 102 -1.55 9.07 10.70
N LEU A 103 -0.30 8.87 11.12
CA LEU A 103 0.86 9.60 10.60
C LEU A 103 1.69 8.81 9.59
N TYR A 104 1.58 7.48 9.62
CA TYR A 104 2.35 6.57 8.79
C TYR A 104 1.43 5.58 8.10
N PRO A 105 1.74 5.16 6.86
CA PRO A 105 0.98 4.11 6.23
C PRO A 105 1.32 2.77 6.89
N GLU A 106 0.33 1.90 6.98
CA GLU A 106 0.52 0.54 7.46
C GLU A 106 1.08 -0.39 6.38
N SER A 107 1.56 -1.55 6.84
CA SER A 107 2.11 -2.60 5.98
C SER A 107 1.09 -3.04 4.92
N PRO A 108 1.52 -3.30 3.67
CA PRO A 108 0.64 -3.91 2.67
C PRO A 108 0.24 -5.33 3.12
N CYS A 109 -0.85 -5.85 2.55
CA CYS A 109 -1.24 -7.23 2.83
C CYS A 109 -0.19 -8.25 2.36
N THR A 110 -0.06 -9.36 3.09
CA THR A 110 0.89 -10.44 2.77
C THR A 110 0.78 -10.89 1.32
N GLN A 111 1.91 -10.86 0.62
CA GLN A 111 2.01 -11.13 -0.81
C GLN A 111 3.43 -11.54 -1.21
N PRO A 112 3.63 -12.22 -2.36
CA PRO A 112 4.94 -12.31 -2.98
C PRO A 112 5.47 -10.91 -3.29
N TRP A 113 6.76 -10.68 -3.05
CA TRP A 113 7.37 -9.40 -3.35
C TRP A 113 7.32 -9.10 -4.85
N SER A 114 6.99 -7.87 -5.19
CA SER A 114 7.09 -7.31 -6.52
C SER A 114 7.32 -5.79 -6.45
N ARG A 115 7.59 -5.17 -7.59
CA ARG A 115 7.64 -3.70 -7.71
C ARG A 115 6.31 -3.01 -7.35
N LEU A 116 5.21 -3.76 -7.25
CA LEU A 116 3.90 -3.22 -6.87
C LEU A 116 3.63 -3.30 -5.36
N SER A 117 4.47 -4.01 -4.59
CA SER A 117 4.21 -4.32 -3.18
C SER A 117 4.32 -3.10 -2.25
N GLY A 118 4.95 -2.01 -2.68
CA GLY A 118 5.04 -0.78 -1.88
C GLY A 118 5.96 -0.87 -0.66
N VAL A 119 6.73 -1.95 -0.55
CA VAL A 119 7.73 -2.20 0.51
C VAL A 119 8.97 -2.85 -0.10
N ASP A 120 10.09 -2.73 0.63
CA ASP A 120 11.37 -3.30 0.21
C ASP A 120 11.36 -4.83 0.24
N GLY A 121 12.11 -5.40 -0.70
CA GLY A 121 12.29 -6.84 -0.79
C GLY A 121 12.96 -7.27 -2.09
N SER A 122 12.88 -8.55 -2.39
CA SER A 122 13.51 -9.18 -3.55
C SER A 122 12.67 -10.33 -4.06
N GLU A 123 12.90 -10.71 -5.31
CA GLU A 123 12.21 -11.84 -5.94
C GLU A 123 12.31 -13.11 -5.09
N GLY A 124 11.18 -13.83 -4.98
CA GLY A 124 11.06 -15.03 -4.15
C GLY A 124 10.73 -14.77 -2.68
N MET A 125 10.79 -13.53 -2.18
CA MET A 125 10.37 -13.22 -0.81
C MET A 125 8.86 -13.03 -0.69
N VAL A 126 8.33 -13.31 0.49
CA VAL A 126 6.99 -12.87 0.91
C VAL A 126 7.15 -11.63 1.77
N VAL A 127 6.37 -10.60 1.50
CA VAL A 127 6.38 -9.31 2.21
C VAL A 127 4.97 -8.92 2.64
N GLY A 128 4.88 -7.91 3.49
CA GLY A 128 3.62 -7.43 4.05
C GLY A 128 3.23 -8.14 5.34
N ASP A 129 2.05 -7.78 5.85
CA ASP A 129 1.47 -8.31 7.09
C ASP A 129 0.04 -8.80 6.85
N GLU A 130 -0.48 -9.67 7.72
CA GLU A 130 -1.90 -10.04 7.71
C GLU A 130 -2.75 -8.95 8.37
N ASP A 131 -2.17 -8.20 9.33
CA ASP A 131 -2.76 -6.95 9.83
C ASP A 131 -2.55 -5.83 8.80
N CYS A 132 -3.46 -5.74 7.84
CA CYS A 132 -3.30 -4.89 6.65
C CYS A 132 -4.59 -4.19 6.18
N LEU A 133 -5.69 -4.28 6.94
CA LEU A 133 -7.00 -3.72 6.55
C LEU A 133 -7.12 -2.24 6.93
N TYR A 134 -6.25 -1.45 6.31
CA TYR A 134 -6.11 -0.01 6.52
C TYR A 134 -6.43 0.80 5.28
N LEU A 135 -6.80 2.06 5.49
CA LEU A 135 -6.97 3.05 4.44
C LEU A 135 -6.18 4.33 4.74
N ASN A 136 -5.91 5.07 3.67
CA ASN A 136 -5.22 6.36 3.72
C ASN A 136 -6.10 7.42 3.08
N ILE A 137 -6.09 8.64 3.64
CA ILE A 137 -6.96 9.75 3.23
C ILE A 137 -6.11 11.00 3.01
N TRP A 138 -6.38 11.68 1.89
CA TRP A 138 -5.87 13.01 1.58
C TRP A 138 -7.05 13.92 1.27
N ALA A 139 -7.13 15.05 1.96
CA ALA A 139 -8.11 16.10 1.70
C ALA A 139 -7.40 17.43 1.45
N PRO A 140 -7.93 18.35 0.62
CA PRO A 140 -7.35 19.67 0.48
C PRO A 140 -7.45 20.43 1.80
N ARG A 141 -6.44 21.23 2.14
CA ARG A 141 -6.42 22.02 3.39
C ARG A 141 -7.60 23.00 3.47
N SER A 142 -8.04 23.53 2.32
CA SER A 142 -9.22 24.41 2.20
C SER A 142 -10.51 23.75 2.70
N ALA A 143 -10.60 22.43 2.64
CA ALA A 143 -11.75 21.67 3.10
C ALA A 143 -11.97 21.85 4.63
N ALA A 144 -10.88 21.85 5.40
CA ALA A 144 -10.92 22.11 6.85
C ALA A 144 -11.28 23.57 7.20
N VAL A 145 -11.05 24.52 6.29
CA VAL A 145 -11.40 25.93 6.49
C VAL A 145 -12.87 26.17 6.14
N ASN A 146 -13.35 25.52 5.07
CA ASN A 146 -14.70 25.71 4.53
C ASN A 146 -15.76 24.91 5.28
N SER A 147 -15.44 23.78 5.91
CA SER A 147 -16.41 22.96 6.67
C SER A 147 -16.98 23.65 7.92
N ALA A 148 -16.35 24.73 8.39
CA ALA A 148 -16.89 25.60 9.44
C ALA A 148 -17.86 26.68 8.90
N GLN A 149 -17.92 26.91 7.57
CA GLN A 149 -18.57 28.05 6.94
C GLN A 149 -19.53 27.69 5.78
N THR A 150 -19.39 26.54 5.14
CA THR A 150 -20.26 26.09 4.03
C THR A 150 -20.61 24.60 4.16
N GLU A 151 -21.83 24.23 3.74
CA GLU A 151 -22.34 22.85 3.73
C GLU A 151 -21.82 21.99 2.56
N GLU A 152 -20.80 22.46 1.83
CA GLU A 152 -20.39 21.87 0.57
C GLU A 152 -19.46 20.67 0.79
N GLN A 153 -19.98 19.46 0.57
CA GLN A 153 -19.22 18.22 0.68
C GLN A 153 -18.38 17.99 -0.60
N LEU A 154 -17.07 17.80 -0.43
CA LEU A 154 -16.20 17.45 -1.54
C LEU A 154 -16.44 16.01 -2.03
N PRO A 155 -16.38 15.74 -3.35
CA PRO A 155 -16.49 14.38 -3.85
C PRO A 155 -15.34 13.49 -3.33
N VAL A 156 -15.65 12.23 -3.05
CA VAL A 156 -14.67 11.23 -2.63
C VAL A 156 -14.26 10.36 -3.81
N MET A 157 -12.96 10.32 -4.08
CA MET A 157 -12.34 9.43 -5.04
C MET A 157 -11.66 8.28 -4.29
N VAL A 158 -12.14 7.06 -4.48
CA VAL A 158 -11.55 5.86 -3.86
C VAL A 158 -10.68 5.12 -4.86
N TRP A 159 -9.42 4.91 -4.50
CA TRP A 159 -8.44 4.16 -5.27
C TRP A 159 -8.30 2.74 -4.72
N ILE A 160 -8.61 1.77 -5.57
CA ILE A 160 -8.43 0.35 -5.34
C ILE A 160 -7.26 -0.09 -6.22
N HIS A 161 -6.16 -0.51 -5.61
CA HIS A 161 -4.95 -0.82 -6.36
C HIS A 161 -5.12 -2.07 -7.23
N GLY A 162 -4.38 -2.14 -8.34
CA GLY A 162 -4.29 -3.32 -9.19
C GLY A 162 -3.29 -4.36 -8.68
N GLY A 163 -2.93 -5.30 -9.55
CA GLY A 163 -1.94 -6.36 -9.29
C GLY A 163 -2.50 -7.79 -9.30
N GLY A 164 -3.59 -8.00 -10.05
CA GLY A 164 -4.15 -9.33 -10.32
C GLY A 164 -4.71 -10.05 -9.09
N ASN A 165 -5.00 -9.32 -8.02
CA ASN A 165 -5.34 -9.87 -6.69
C ASN A 165 -4.23 -10.74 -6.09
N VAL A 166 -2.98 -10.57 -6.50
CA VAL A 166 -1.82 -11.32 -5.97
C VAL A 166 -0.83 -10.38 -5.30
N VAL A 167 -0.61 -9.20 -5.87
CA VAL A 167 0.29 -8.17 -5.36
C VAL A 167 -0.37 -6.78 -5.41
N GLY A 168 0.20 -5.80 -4.72
CA GLY A 168 -0.26 -4.40 -4.73
C GLY A 168 -0.28 -3.78 -3.33
N SER A 169 -0.49 -2.46 -3.26
CA SER A 169 -0.52 -1.73 -1.99
C SER A 169 -1.35 -0.45 -2.08
N ALA A 170 -1.96 -0.07 -0.95
CA ALA A 170 -2.63 1.22 -0.76
C ALA A 170 -1.66 2.42 -0.87
N THR A 171 -0.36 2.20 -0.72
CA THR A 171 0.68 3.24 -0.79
C THR A 171 1.22 3.47 -2.20
N HIS A 172 0.81 2.65 -3.17
CA HIS A 172 1.32 2.73 -4.55
C HIS A 172 1.07 4.11 -5.19
N LEU A 173 -0.06 4.74 -4.86
CA LEU A 173 -0.43 6.05 -5.37
C LEU A 173 -0.67 7.02 -4.22
N SER A 174 0.10 8.10 -4.19
CA SER A 174 -0.10 9.20 -3.24
C SER A 174 -1.23 10.13 -3.69
N GLY A 175 -2.12 10.48 -2.76
CA GLY A 175 -3.26 11.38 -3.00
C GLY A 175 -2.91 12.87 -3.09
N HIS A 176 -1.70 13.31 -2.72
CA HIS A 176 -1.38 14.75 -2.57
C HIS A 176 -1.71 15.58 -3.81
N LYS A 177 -1.38 15.09 -5.02
CA LYS A 177 -1.60 15.84 -6.26
C LYS A 177 -3.07 15.96 -6.60
N LEU A 178 -3.84 14.89 -6.46
CA LEU A 178 -5.26 14.88 -6.78
C LEU A 178 -6.03 15.72 -5.76
N ALA A 179 -5.86 15.43 -4.47
CA ALA A 179 -6.58 16.14 -3.42
C ALA A 179 -6.26 17.64 -3.42
N GLY A 180 -4.97 18.00 -3.48
CA GLY A 180 -4.51 19.39 -3.40
C GLY A 180 -4.81 20.26 -4.62
N THR A 181 -5.16 19.68 -5.78
CA THR A 181 -5.41 20.46 -7.01
C THR A 181 -6.80 20.30 -7.60
N GLN A 182 -7.55 19.27 -7.21
CA GLN A 182 -8.84 18.94 -7.85
C GLN A 182 -10.04 19.08 -6.92
N GLN A 183 -9.86 19.61 -5.70
CA GLN A 183 -10.93 19.73 -4.70
C GLN A 183 -11.66 18.40 -4.46
N VAL A 184 -10.90 17.31 -4.30
CA VAL A 184 -11.44 15.97 -4.03
C VAL A 184 -10.82 15.40 -2.76
N VAL A 185 -11.58 14.57 -2.04
CA VAL A 185 -11.01 13.71 -1.01
C VAL A 185 -10.54 12.44 -1.69
N PHE A 186 -9.24 12.18 -1.64
CA PHE A 186 -8.66 10.97 -2.19
C PHE A 186 -8.48 9.94 -1.08
N VAL A 187 -8.96 8.71 -1.29
CA VAL A 187 -8.83 7.60 -0.35
C VAL A 187 -8.20 6.42 -1.05
N SER A 188 -7.18 5.79 -0.47
CA SER A 188 -6.66 4.50 -0.94
C SER A 188 -6.90 3.42 0.10
N ILE A 189 -7.21 2.20 -0.35
CA ILE A 189 -7.54 1.07 0.53
C ILE A 189 -6.57 -0.10 0.33
N GLY A 190 -6.14 -0.72 1.42
CA GLY A 190 -5.50 -2.03 1.42
C GLY A 190 -6.55 -3.13 1.49
N TYR A 191 -6.33 -4.28 0.86
CA TYR A 191 -7.25 -5.43 0.91
C TYR A 191 -6.47 -6.75 0.75
N ARG A 192 -6.98 -7.86 1.29
CA ARG A 192 -6.26 -9.14 1.24
C ARG A 192 -6.03 -9.62 -0.19
N LEU A 193 -4.85 -10.20 -0.41
CA LEU A 193 -4.37 -10.68 -1.71
C LEU A 193 -4.09 -12.18 -1.69
N GLY A 194 -3.85 -12.74 -2.87
CA GLY A 194 -3.47 -14.11 -3.10
C GLY A 194 -4.38 -15.11 -2.40
N HIS A 195 -3.77 -16.09 -1.74
CA HIS A 195 -4.48 -17.12 -0.99
C HIS A 195 -5.17 -16.60 0.29
N LEU A 196 -4.75 -15.46 0.84
CA LEU A 196 -5.44 -14.91 2.00
C LEU A 196 -6.72 -14.17 1.59
N GLY A 197 -6.75 -13.61 0.38
CA GLY A 197 -7.92 -12.91 -0.16
C GLY A 197 -8.89 -13.81 -0.93
N ASN A 198 -8.42 -14.91 -1.54
CA ASN A 198 -9.19 -15.62 -2.58
C ASN A 198 -9.12 -17.16 -2.50
N PHE A 199 -8.81 -17.75 -1.34
CA PHE A 199 -8.64 -19.21 -1.22
C PHE A 199 -9.96 -19.94 -0.98
N SER A 200 -10.38 -20.71 -2.00
CA SER A 200 -11.62 -21.49 -1.97
C SER A 200 -11.34 -22.96 -1.67
N HIS A 201 -11.59 -23.39 -0.44
CA HIS A 201 -11.39 -24.77 -0.02
C HIS A 201 -12.56 -25.29 0.82
N ARG A 202 -12.94 -26.56 0.62
CA ARG A 202 -14.08 -27.17 1.33
C ARG A 202 -13.94 -27.13 2.86
N ALA A 203 -12.71 -27.24 3.36
CA ALA A 203 -12.46 -27.21 4.81
C ALA A 203 -12.84 -25.86 5.43
N LEU A 204 -12.64 -24.75 4.70
CA LEU A 204 -13.04 -23.41 5.16
C LEU A 204 -14.56 -23.22 5.03
N ARG A 205 -15.14 -23.65 3.91
CA ARG A 205 -16.58 -23.49 3.65
C ARG A 205 -17.44 -24.32 4.60
N ASN A 206 -17.00 -25.50 4.98
CA ASN A 206 -17.76 -26.41 5.85
C ASN A 206 -17.77 -25.95 7.32
N THR A 207 -16.82 -25.11 7.73
CA THR A 207 -16.74 -24.55 9.09
C THR A 207 -17.17 -23.08 9.15
N ALA A 208 -17.62 -22.51 8.03
CA ALA A 208 -18.02 -21.12 7.95
C ALA A 208 -19.34 -20.88 8.72
N GLU A 209 -19.35 -19.86 9.57
CA GLU A 209 -20.54 -19.47 10.34
C GLU A 209 -21.56 -18.71 9.49
N THR A 210 -21.10 -17.98 8.49
CA THR A 210 -21.95 -17.18 7.60
C THR A 210 -21.72 -17.48 6.13
N ARG A 211 -22.67 -17.09 5.28
CA ARG A 211 -22.53 -17.19 3.82
C ARG A 211 -21.36 -16.36 3.28
N LEU A 212 -21.02 -15.26 3.95
CA LEU A 212 -19.88 -14.41 3.57
C LEU A 212 -18.56 -15.10 3.91
N ASP A 213 -18.50 -15.77 5.07
CA ASP A 213 -17.33 -16.57 5.48
C ASP A 213 -17.12 -17.77 4.54
N ALA A 214 -18.21 -18.35 4.00
CA ALA A 214 -18.16 -19.44 3.03
C ALA A 214 -17.81 -18.99 1.59
N SER A 215 -17.72 -17.69 1.32
CA SER A 215 -17.68 -17.16 -0.06
C SER A 215 -16.34 -17.32 -0.76
N ALA A 216 -15.24 -17.42 0.00
CA ALA A 216 -13.86 -17.36 -0.48
C ALA A 216 -13.48 -16.06 -1.24
N ASN A 217 -14.32 -15.03 -1.20
CA ASN A 217 -14.09 -13.72 -1.84
C ASN A 217 -13.64 -12.68 -0.82
N PHE A 218 -12.76 -13.05 0.10
CA PHE A 218 -12.39 -12.24 1.25
C PHE A 218 -11.80 -10.88 0.87
N GLY A 219 -10.93 -10.82 -0.14
CA GLY A 219 -10.39 -9.55 -0.64
C GLY A 219 -11.45 -8.62 -1.22
N LEU A 220 -12.49 -9.16 -1.87
CA LEU A 220 -13.63 -8.35 -2.33
C LEU A 220 -14.48 -7.86 -1.15
N LEU A 221 -14.68 -8.70 -0.14
CA LEU A 221 -15.40 -8.32 1.08
C LEU A 221 -14.64 -7.25 1.86
N ASP A 222 -13.31 -7.27 1.86
CA ASP A 222 -12.46 -6.22 2.42
C ASP A 222 -12.69 -4.88 1.71
N ILE A 223 -12.70 -4.87 0.38
CA ILE A 223 -13.03 -3.69 -0.43
C ILE A 223 -14.43 -3.16 -0.07
N ILE A 224 -15.43 -4.04 0.02
CA ILE A 224 -16.80 -3.65 0.40
C ILE A 224 -16.84 -3.07 1.81
N SER A 225 -16.08 -3.64 2.75
CA SER A 225 -15.96 -3.13 4.12
C SER A 225 -15.33 -1.74 4.14
N GLY A 226 -14.23 -1.52 3.42
CA GLY A 226 -13.59 -0.21 3.28
C GLY A 226 -14.53 0.83 2.67
N LEU A 227 -15.26 0.47 1.60
CA LEU A 227 -16.27 1.35 0.99
C LEU A 227 -17.42 1.66 1.96
N SER A 228 -17.86 0.68 2.75
CA SER A 228 -18.91 0.86 3.76
C SER A 228 -18.45 1.79 4.87
N TRP A 229 -17.19 1.66 5.31
CA TRP A 229 -16.56 2.57 6.26
C TRP A 229 -16.55 4.00 5.68
N ILE A 230 -16.04 4.19 4.46
CA ILE A 230 -15.98 5.50 3.79
C ILE A 230 -17.37 6.13 3.66
N LYS A 231 -18.37 5.37 3.19
CA LYS A 231 -19.75 5.84 3.05
C LYS A 231 -20.33 6.31 4.39
N LYS A 232 -20.12 5.53 5.45
CA LYS A 232 -20.60 5.87 6.80
C LYS A 232 -19.87 7.08 7.37
N LYS A 233 -18.61 7.34 6.95
CA LYS A 233 -17.85 8.53 7.35
C LYS A 233 -18.18 9.76 6.53
N TYR A 234 -18.57 9.63 5.27
CA TYR A 234 -18.89 10.78 4.42
C TYR A 234 -20.00 11.68 5.00
N SER A 235 -20.88 11.14 5.84
CA SER A 235 -21.90 11.94 6.54
C SER A 235 -21.39 12.65 7.80
N LYS A 236 -20.26 12.23 8.38
CA LYS A 236 -19.71 12.75 9.65
C LYS A 236 -18.43 13.56 9.47
N PHE A 237 -17.56 13.15 8.56
CA PHE A 237 -16.44 13.93 8.09
C PHE A 237 -16.95 14.92 7.05
N ARG A 238 -17.27 16.12 7.53
CA ARG A 238 -17.40 17.30 6.67
C ARG A 238 -15.98 17.66 6.25
N TRP A 239 -15.51 17.01 5.19
CA TRP A 239 -14.17 17.25 4.66
C TRP A 239 -14.07 18.67 4.16
#